data_AF-A0A950DK38-F1
#
_entry.id   AF-A0A950DK38-F1
#
_cell.length_a   1.000
_cell.length_b   1.000
_cell.length_c   1.000
_cell.angle_alpha   90.00
_cell.angle_beta   90.00
_cell.angle_gamma   90.00
#
_symmetry.space_group_name_H-M   'P 1'
#
loop_
_entity.id
_entity.type
_entity.pdbx_description
1 polymer ?
#
loop_
_entity_poly.entity_id
_entity_poly.type
_entity_poly.pdbx_seq_one_letter_code
_entity_poly.pdbx_strand_id
1 'polypeptide(L)'
;MKVGPAAADERRQIEAAQRDSRRFADLYESNFERVYAFIVRRVGDRHEAEDLTSEVFHLALKNIGRFEWRGVPFAAWLYKIASNEIVDRSQKTARQPRRDPTDDPREPCWEEIENRARLFRMVDQLPSDQRRVITLRFAEERSIREIAQQLKRTEGAVKQLQFRGLQNLRLRMGDQNG
;
A
#
# COMPACT_ATOMS: atom_id res chain seq x y z
N MET A 1 13.13 -0.23 22.07
CA MET A 1 12.85 -0.56 20.65
C MET A 1 13.97 0.02 19.80
N LYS A 2 14.90 -0.80 19.30
CA LYS A 2 16.00 -0.35 18.44
C LYS A 2 15.45 -0.28 17.01
N VAL A 3 15.40 0.92 16.43
CA VAL A 3 15.08 1.11 15.01
C VAL A 3 16.25 0.55 14.20
N GLY A 4 16.01 -0.43 13.32
CA GLY A 4 17.06 -1.02 12.48
C GLY A 4 17.68 0.02 11.53
N PRO A 5 18.94 -0.20 11.07
CA PRO A 5 19.71 0.79 10.32
C PRO A 5 19.01 1.30 9.05
N ALA A 6 18.28 0.43 8.33
CA ALA A 6 17.53 0.80 7.13
C ALA A 6 16.34 1.76 7.39
N ALA A 7 15.66 1.63 8.53
CA ALA A 7 14.54 2.51 8.89
C ALA A 7 15.01 3.87 9.42
N ALA A 8 16.22 3.92 10.01
CA ALA A 8 16.86 5.18 10.37
C ALA A 8 17.31 5.95 9.12
N ASP A 9 17.67 5.23 8.05
CA ASP A 9 18.09 5.83 6.80
C ASP A 9 16.90 6.38 5.99
N GLU A 10 15.81 5.61 5.86
CA GLU A 10 14.59 6.05 5.18
C GLU A 10 14.02 7.33 5.82
N ARG A 11 14.01 7.41 7.16
CA ARG A 11 13.57 8.62 7.86
C ARG A 11 14.42 9.84 7.52
N ARG A 12 15.75 9.69 7.46
CA ARG A 12 16.65 10.80 7.10
C ARG A 12 16.42 11.26 5.66
N GLN A 13 16.22 10.33 4.73
CA GLN A 13 15.91 10.64 3.33
C GLN A 13 14.61 11.44 3.22
N ILE A 14 13.56 11.05 3.97
CA ILE A 14 12.31 11.80 4.04
C ILE A 14 12.53 13.22 4.57
N GLU A 15 13.17 13.37 5.73
CA GLU A 15 13.41 14.68 6.34
C GLU A 15 14.25 15.59 5.43
N ALA A 16 15.17 15.01 4.66
CA ALA A 16 15.98 15.75 3.71
C ALA A 16 15.16 16.17 2.47
N ALA A 17 14.31 15.29 1.93
CA ALA A 17 13.43 15.58 0.81
C ALA A 17 12.31 16.58 1.16
N GLN A 18 11.91 16.66 2.44
CA GLN A 18 11.00 17.70 2.93
C GLN A 18 11.61 19.10 2.93
N ARG A 19 12.93 19.20 3.10
CA ARG A 19 13.67 20.47 3.09
C ARG A 19 14.15 20.87 1.69
N ASP A 20 14.50 19.87 0.88
CA ASP A 20 15.00 20.06 -0.48
C ASP A 20 14.40 19.01 -1.40
N SER A 21 13.51 19.43 -2.29
CA SER A 21 12.81 18.55 -3.25
C SER A 21 13.77 17.77 -4.15
N ARG A 22 14.99 18.27 -4.38
CA ARG A 22 16.01 17.56 -5.17
C ARG A 22 16.46 16.24 -4.52
N ARG A 23 16.30 16.11 -3.20
CA ARG A 23 16.61 14.89 -2.46
C ARG A 23 15.51 13.84 -2.52
N PHE A 24 14.41 14.12 -3.23
CA PHE A 24 13.37 13.14 -3.47
C PHE A 24 13.83 12.01 -4.40
N ALA A 25 14.88 12.22 -5.21
CA ALA A 25 15.42 11.21 -6.12
C ALA A 25 15.76 9.89 -5.39
N ASP A 26 16.40 9.96 -4.22
CA ASP A 26 16.75 8.77 -3.43
C ASP A 26 15.51 7.98 -3.00
N LEU A 27 14.42 8.67 -2.66
CA LEU A 27 13.13 8.07 -2.30
C LEU A 27 12.44 7.48 -3.53
N TYR A 28 12.55 8.13 -4.68
CA TYR A 28 12.04 7.62 -5.94
C TYR A 28 12.76 6.31 -6.31
N GLU A 29 14.08 6.32 -6.39
CA GLU A 29 14.89 5.15 -6.78
C GLU A 29 14.62 3.96 -5.86
N SER A 30 14.57 4.19 -4.55
CA SER A 30 14.34 3.12 -3.57
C SER A 30 12.94 2.50 -3.63
N ASN A 31 11.96 3.20 -4.22
CA ASN A 31 10.54 2.81 -4.20
C ASN A 31 9.92 2.62 -5.58
N PHE A 32 10.59 2.98 -6.66
CA PHE A 32 10.01 2.95 -8.00
C PHE A 32 9.53 1.55 -8.38
N GLU A 33 10.42 0.55 -8.32
CA GLU A 33 10.11 -0.81 -8.75
C GLU A 33 8.92 -1.41 -7.99
N ARG A 34 8.88 -1.22 -6.67
CA ARG A 34 7.81 -1.78 -5.83
C ARG A 34 6.46 -1.11 -6.07
N VAL A 35 6.45 0.21 -6.32
CA VAL A 35 5.22 0.97 -6.63
C VAL A 35 4.72 0.63 -8.03
N TYR A 36 5.62 0.61 -9.02
CA TYR A 36 5.30 0.21 -10.39
C TYR A 36 4.73 -1.21 -10.42
N ALA A 37 5.39 -2.18 -9.78
CA ALA A 37 4.89 -3.56 -9.69
C ALA A 37 3.52 -3.65 -8.98
N PHE A 38 3.27 -2.83 -7.97
CA PHE A 38 1.97 -2.76 -7.29
C PHE A 38 0.85 -2.27 -8.22
N ILE A 39 1.14 -1.29 -9.08
CA ILE A 39 0.17 -0.69 -10.02
C ILE A 39 -0.08 -1.61 -11.21
N VAL A 40 0.98 -2.14 -11.84
CA VAL A 40 0.85 -3.08 -12.98
C VAL A 40 -0.05 -4.27 -12.62
N ARG A 41 0.10 -4.82 -11.41
CA ARG A 41 -0.74 -5.94 -10.92
C ARG A 41 -2.23 -5.60 -10.76
N ARG A 42 -2.64 -4.34 -10.85
CA ARG A 42 -4.03 -3.88 -10.63
C ARG A 42 -4.72 -3.36 -11.88
N VAL A 43 -3.95 -2.80 -12.81
CA VAL A 43 -4.49 -2.03 -13.93
C VAL A 43 -4.40 -2.82 -15.24
N GLY A 44 -3.51 -3.82 -15.32
CA GLY A 44 -3.35 -4.67 -16.50
C GLY A 44 -2.59 -3.96 -17.61
N ASP A 45 -3.09 -2.80 -18.04
CA ASP A 45 -2.48 -1.99 -19.09
C ASP A 45 -1.15 -1.35 -18.66
N ARG A 46 -0.10 -1.58 -19.47
CA ARG A 46 1.24 -1.08 -19.21
C ARG A 46 1.35 0.44 -19.29
N HIS A 47 0.71 1.06 -20.27
CA HIS A 47 0.76 2.52 -20.44
C HIS A 47 0.06 3.23 -19.29
N GLU A 48 -1.11 2.73 -18.90
CA GLU A 48 -1.84 3.23 -17.75
C GLU A 48 -1.05 3.06 -16.46
N ALA A 49 -0.32 1.95 -16.30
CA ALA A 49 0.55 1.73 -15.16
C ALA A 49 1.74 2.71 -15.12
N GLU A 50 2.37 3.01 -16.27
CA GLU A 50 3.45 4.00 -16.38
C GLU A 50 2.95 5.42 -16.01
N ASP A 51 1.78 5.80 -16.52
CA ASP A 51 1.13 7.09 -16.20
C ASP A 51 0.77 7.20 -14.73
N LEU A 52 0.10 6.18 -14.17
CA LEU A 52 -0.28 6.16 -12.75
C LEU A 52 0.95 6.19 -11.84
N THR A 53 2.02 5.49 -12.21
CA THR A 53 3.27 5.51 -11.44
C THR A 53 3.86 6.92 -11.42
N SER A 54 3.90 7.59 -12.58
CA SER A 54 4.36 8.97 -12.70
C SER A 54 3.52 9.92 -11.84
N GLU A 55 2.20 9.80 -11.88
CA GLU A 55 1.28 10.61 -11.07
C GLU A 55 1.46 10.37 -9.57
N VAL A 56 1.62 9.11 -9.15
CA VAL A 56 1.85 8.76 -7.73
C VAL A 56 3.10 9.44 -7.20
N PHE A 57 4.22 9.38 -7.93
CA PHE A 57 5.45 10.03 -7.51
C PHE A 57 5.38 11.56 -7.59
N HIS A 58 4.64 12.12 -8.57
CA HIS A 58 4.37 13.55 -8.64
C HIS A 58 3.58 14.03 -7.41
N LEU A 59 2.51 13.34 -7.05
CA LEU A 59 1.70 13.64 -5.86
C LEU A 59 2.49 13.43 -4.58
N ALA A 60 3.33 12.41 -4.51
CA ALA A 60 4.20 12.17 -3.38
C ALA A 60 5.20 13.32 -3.20
N LEU A 61 5.88 13.76 -4.26
CA LEU A 61 6.77 14.91 -4.23
C LEU A 61 6.04 16.18 -3.76
N LYS A 62 4.85 16.45 -4.31
CA LYS A 62 4.03 17.61 -3.95
C LYS A 62 3.58 17.60 -2.48
N ASN A 63 3.33 16.42 -1.93
CA ASN A 63 2.76 16.27 -0.58
C ASN A 63 3.77 15.81 0.48
N ILE A 64 5.05 15.62 0.13
CA ILE A 64 6.04 15.08 1.07
C ILE A 64 6.21 15.96 2.31
N GLY A 65 6.04 17.28 2.21
CA GLY A 65 6.06 18.21 3.34
C GLY A 65 4.96 17.94 4.39
N ARG A 66 3.91 17.20 4.04
CA ARG A 66 2.83 16.79 4.95
C ARG A 66 2.98 15.36 5.45
N PHE A 67 3.99 14.63 4.99
CA PHE A 67 4.23 13.27 5.44
C PHE A 67 4.76 13.29 6.87
N GLU A 68 4.17 12.48 7.73
CA GLU A 68 4.61 12.30 9.11
C GLU A 68 5.12 10.88 9.33
N TRP A 69 6.36 10.77 9.80
CA TRP A 69 6.91 9.49 10.19
C TRP A 69 6.24 8.98 11.47
N ARG A 70 5.35 7.99 11.33
CA ARG A 70 4.64 7.34 12.44
C ARG A 70 5.09 5.90 12.67
N GLY A 71 6.32 5.57 12.27
CA GLY A 71 6.86 4.20 12.32
C GLY A 71 6.33 3.26 11.24
N VAL A 72 5.75 3.82 10.18
CA VAL A 72 5.28 3.11 9.00
C VAL A 72 6.22 3.44 7.83
N PRO A 73 6.66 2.45 7.01
CA PRO A 73 7.55 2.71 5.89
C PRO A 73 6.97 3.69 4.88
N PHE A 74 7.84 4.45 4.21
CA PHE A 74 7.45 5.43 3.19
C PHE A 74 6.63 4.78 2.06
N ALA A 75 7.02 3.57 1.66
CA ALA A 75 6.32 2.76 0.66
C ALA A 75 4.82 2.58 0.96
N ALA A 76 4.41 2.47 2.23
CA ALA A 76 3.00 2.32 2.58
C ALA A 76 2.18 3.58 2.28
N TRP A 77 2.81 4.76 2.36
CA TRP A 77 2.19 6.01 1.96
C TRP A 77 2.08 6.13 0.44
N LEU A 78 3.12 5.71 -0.29
CA LEU A 78 3.07 5.63 -1.76
C LEU A 78 1.97 4.68 -2.25
N TYR A 79 1.83 3.50 -1.64
CA TYR A 79 0.73 2.58 -1.96
C TYR A 79 -0.64 3.17 -1.68
N LYS A 80 -0.78 3.99 -0.64
CA LYS A 80 -2.04 4.70 -0.37
C LYS A 80 -2.37 5.70 -1.48
N ILE A 81 -1.38 6.46 -1.96
CA ILE A 81 -1.55 7.38 -3.10
C ILE A 81 -1.95 6.56 -4.33
N ALA A 82 -1.22 5.48 -4.65
CA ALA A 82 -1.49 4.61 -5.79
C ALA A 82 -2.90 4.00 -5.77
N SER A 83 -3.34 3.44 -4.63
CA SER A 83 -4.71 2.92 -4.51
C SER A 83 -5.77 3.99 -4.75
N ASN A 84 -5.56 5.22 -4.24
CA ASN A 84 -6.50 6.30 -4.46
C ASN A 84 -6.58 6.70 -5.95
N GLU A 85 -5.43 6.81 -6.63
CA GLU A 85 -5.38 7.17 -8.06
C GLU A 85 -6.01 6.08 -8.96
N ILE A 86 -5.77 4.80 -8.65
CA ILE A 86 -6.39 3.67 -9.37
C ILE A 86 -7.93 3.72 -9.23
N VAL A 87 -8.44 3.96 -8.02
CA VAL A 87 -9.89 4.05 -7.77
C VAL A 87 -10.49 5.27 -8.46
N ASP A 88 -9.84 6.43 -8.39
CA ASP A 88 -10.33 7.65 -9.05
C ASP A 88 -10.36 7.49 -10.58
N ARG A 89 -9.32 6.89 -11.16
CA ARG A 89 -9.24 6.62 -12.60
C ARG A 89 -10.27 5.59 -13.05
N SER A 90 -10.50 4.52 -12.29
CA SER A 90 -11.51 3.51 -12.61
C SER A 90 -12.95 4.08 -12.57
N GLN A 91 -13.24 4.98 -11.63
CA GLN A 91 -14.52 5.70 -11.57
C GLN A 91 -14.72 6.66 -12.76
N LYS A 92 -13.64 7.27 -13.27
CA LYS A 92 -13.67 8.13 -14.45
C LYS A 92 -13.83 7.31 -15.74
N THR A 93 -13.13 6.18 -15.87
CA THR A 93 -13.22 5.28 -17.03
C THR A 93 -14.58 4.59 -17.11
N ALA A 94 -15.23 4.27 -15.99
CA ALA A 94 -16.60 3.74 -15.96
C ALA A 94 -17.66 4.68 -16.57
N ARG A 95 -17.32 5.95 -16.83
CA ARG A 95 -18.17 6.94 -17.48
C ARG A 95 -17.89 7.10 -18.99
N GLN A 96 -16.96 6.34 -19.57
CA GLN A 96 -16.63 6.33 -21.00
C GLN A 96 -16.78 4.91 -21.59
N PRO A 97 -17.09 4.76 -22.89
CA PRO A 97 -17.15 3.44 -23.52
C PRO A 97 -15.75 2.81 -23.53
N ARG A 98 -15.69 1.53 -23.13
CA ARG A 98 -14.46 0.74 -22.95
C ARG A 98 -13.61 0.72 -24.23
N ARG A 99 -12.30 0.93 -24.09
CA ARG A 99 -11.31 0.43 -25.06
C ARG A 99 -10.97 -1.02 -24.72
N ASP A 100 -10.75 -1.83 -25.76
CA ASP A 100 -10.46 -3.26 -25.63
C ASP A 100 -9.18 -3.51 -24.81
N PRO A 101 -9.19 -4.49 -23.89
CA PRO A 101 -8.00 -4.88 -23.16
C PRO A 101 -7.09 -5.66 -24.12
N THR A 102 -5.98 -5.05 -24.53
CA THR A 102 -4.85 -5.82 -25.06
C THR A 102 -3.93 -6.06 -23.88
N ASP A 103 -4.16 -7.15 -23.16
CA ASP A 103 -3.44 -7.46 -21.93
C ASP A 103 -2.86 -8.87 -22.03
N ASP A 104 -1.54 -8.97 -21.91
CA ASP A 104 -0.83 -10.23 -21.77
C ASP A 104 -0.81 -10.57 -20.27
N PRO A 105 -1.57 -11.57 -19.80
CA PRO A 105 -1.60 -11.89 -18.39
C PRO A 105 -0.24 -12.48 -17.98
N ARG A 106 0.53 -11.73 -17.19
CA ARG A 106 1.68 -12.29 -16.46
C ARG A 106 1.21 -13.48 -15.63
N GLU A 107 1.70 -14.67 -15.97
CA GLU A 107 1.53 -15.86 -15.14
C GLU A 107 2.15 -15.61 -13.76
N PRO A 108 1.39 -15.79 -12.65
CA PRO A 108 1.96 -15.67 -11.31
C PRO A 108 3.04 -16.76 -11.10
N CYS A 109 4.22 -16.37 -10.61
CA CYS A 109 5.26 -17.34 -10.27
C CYS A 109 4.83 -18.20 -9.06
N TRP A 110 5.27 -19.45 -8.99
CA TRP A 110 4.97 -20.37 -7.87
C TRP A 110 5.29 -19.79 -6.50
N GLU A 111 6.39 -19.06 -6.38
CA GLU A 111 6.79 -18.36 -5.15
C GLU A 111 5.77 -17.28 -4.74
N GLU A 112 5.15 -16.59 -5.70
CA GLU A 112 4.10 -15.60 -5.43
C GLU A 112 2.80 -16.26 -4.96
N ILE A 113 2.45 -17.41 -5.55
CA ILE A 113 1.27 -18.19 -5.14
C ILE A 113 1.47 -18.70 -3.71
N GLU A 114 2.66 -19.22 -3.40
CA GLU A 114 2.99 -19.69 -2.06
C GLU A 114 3.00 -18.56 -1.03
N ASN A 115 3.61 -17.41 -1.36
CA ASN A 115 3.62 -16.23 -0.51
C ASN A 115 2.21 -15.67 -0.26
N ARG A 116 1.35 -15.63 -1.28
CA ARG A 116 -0.06 -15.26 -1.13
C ARG A 116 -0.80 -16.24 -0.23
N ALA A 117 -0.67 -17.55 -0.48
CA ALA A 117 -1.31 -18.58 0.33
C ALA A 117 -0.86 -18.51 1.80
N ARG A 118 0.43 -18.24 2.04
CA ARG A 118 1.00 -18.03 3.37
C ARG A 118 0.37 -16.80 4.05
N LEU A 119 0.28 -15.67 3.35
CA LEU A 119 -0.34 -14.45 3.88
C LEU A 119 -1.82 -14.67 4.23
N PHE A 120 -2.58 -15.36 3.37
CA PHE A 120 -3.98 -15.71 3.65
C PHE A 120 -4.12 -16.53 4.94
N ARG A 121 -3.30 -17.57 5.12
CA ARG A 121 -3.30 -18.36 6.36
C ARG A 121 -3.02 -17.51 7.60
N MET A 122 -2.08 -16.57 7.52
CA MET A 122 -1.76 -15.68 8.64
C MET A 122 -2.91 -14.73 8.99
N VAL A 123 -3.61 -14.22 7.98
CA VAL A 123 -4.82 -13.40 8.15
C VAL A 123 -5.94 -14.24 8.78
N ASP A 124 -6.10 -15.50 8.36
CA ASP A 124 -7.10 -16.43 8.92
C ASP A 124 -6.85 -16.85 10.36
N GLN A 125 -5.66 -16.61 10.89
CA GLN A 125 -5.35 -16.85 12.29
C GLN A 125 -5.53 -15.59 13.14
N LEU A 126 -5.88 -14.43 12.56
CA LEU A 126 -6.15 -13.23 13.33
C LEU A 126 -7.46 -13.38 14.12
N PRO A 127 -7.57 -12.74 15.31
CA PRO A 127 -8.84 -12.55 15.98
C PRO A 127 -9.89 -12.00 15.02
N SER A 128 -11.14 -12.48 15.12
CA SER A 128 -12.22 -12.21 14.17
C SER A 128 -12.38 -10.73 13.82
N ASP A 129 -12.40 -9.85 14.82
CA ASP A 129 -12.56 -8.41 14.63
C ASP A 129 -11.37 -7.77 13.90
N GLN A 130 -10.15 -8.23 14.18
CA GLN A 130 -8.94 -7.76 13.49
C GLN A 130 -8.94 -8.24 12.05
N ARG A 131 -9.22 -9.52 11.82
CA ARG A 131 -9.32 -10.11 10.48
C ARG A 131 -10.33 -9.36 9.63
N ARG A 132 -11.53 -9.13 10.17
CA ARG A 132 -12.61 -8.43 9.48
C ARG A 132 -12.17 -7.03 9.03
N VAL A 133 -11.51 -6.28 9.92
CA VAL A 133 -10.98 -4.95 9.59
C VAL A 133 -9.87 -5.02 8.54
N ILE A 134 -8.95 -5.98 8.64
CA ILE A 134 -7.87 -6.17 7.66
C ILE A 134 -8.44 -6.53 6.28
N THR A 135 -9.37 -7.49 6.19
CA THR A 135 -10.03 -7.88 4.94
C THR A 135 -10.75 -6.69 4.31
N LEU A 136 -11.61 -6.01 5.06
CA LEU A 136 -12.36 -4.87 4.54
C LEU A 136 -11.43 -3.74 4.07
N ARG A 137 -10.34 -3.50 4.81
CA ARG A 137 -9.41 -2.41 4.50
C ARG A 137 -8.55 -2.68 3.28
N PHE A 138 -8.08 -3.92 3.12
CA PHE A 138 -6.99 -4.23 2.17
C PHE A 138 -7.41 -5.18 1.04
N ALA A 139 -8.42 -6.03 1.23
CA ALA A 139 -8.95 -6.88 0.16
C ALA A 139 -10.15 -6.22 -0.53
N GLU A 140 -11.01 -5.52 0.22
CA GLU A 140 -12.19 -4.83 -0.31
C GLU A 140 -11.98 -3.31 -0.45
N GLU A 141 -10.77 -2.82 -0.17
CA GLU A 141 -10.33 -1.41 -0.34
C GLU A 141 -11.20 -0.35 0.36
N ARG A 142 -12.01 -0.73 1.36
CA ARG A 142 -12.90 0.19 2.08
C ARG A 142 -12.12 1.22 2.89
N SER A 143 -12.65 2.44 2.97
CA SER A 143 -12.13 3.48 3.86
C SER A 143 -12.41 3.18 5.33
N ILE A 144 -11.62 3.76 6.24
CA ILE A 144 -11.83 3.60 7.69
C ILE A 144 -13.24 4.04 8.10
N ARG A 145 -13.76 5.09 7.45
CA ARG A 145 -15.12 5.60 7.69
C ARG A 145 -16.19 4.59 7.27
N GLU A 146 -16.08 4.02 6.08
CA GLU A 146 -17.02 2.98 5.61
C GLU A 146 -16.97 1.74 6.49
N ILE A 147 -15.77 1.31 6.90
CA ILE A 147 -15.60 0.16 7.81
C ILE A 147 -16.25 0.46 9.16
N ALA A 148 -16.03 1.67 9.71
CA ALA A 148 -16.64 2.09 10.96
C ALA A 148 -18.17 2.07 10.89
N GLN A 149 -18.75 2.57 9.79
CA GLN A 149 -20.19 2.52 9.54
C GLN A 149 -20.71 1.09 9.41
N GLN A 150 -20.06 0.26 8.59
CA GLN A 150 -20.45 -1.13 8.33
C GLN A 150 -20.38 -1.99 9.60
N LEU A 151 -19.34 -1.80 10.42
CA LEU A 151 -19.15 -2.56 11.66
C LEU A 151 -19.86 -1.94 12.87
N LYS A 152 -20.53 -0.79 12.71
CA LYS A 152 -21.15 -0.01 13.79
C LYS A 152 -20.15 0.28 14.94
N ARG A 153 -18.95 0.72 14.58
CA ARG A 153 -17.85 1.07 15.50
C ARG A 153 -17.38 2.51 15.23
N THR A 154 -16.59 3.07 16.15
CA THR A 154 -15.92 4.37 15.91
C THR A 154 -14.71 4.20 14.99
N GLU A 155 -14.35 5.24 14.24
CA GLU A 155 -13.11 5.22 13.42
C GLU A 155 -11.86 4.96 14.27
N GLY A 156 -11.84 5.44 15.52
CA GLY A 156 -10.76 5.17 16.47
C GLY A 156 -10.63 3.68 16.81
N ALA A 157 -11.77 2.99 17.04
CA ALA A 157 -11.79 1.55 17.27
C ALA A 157 -11.32 0.77 16.03
N VAL A 158 -11.73 1.18 14.83
CA VAL A 158 -11.26 0.57 13.57
C VAL A 158 -9.76 0.75 13.38
N LYS A 159 -9.22 1.95 13.63
CA LYS A 159 -7.77 2.23 13.58
C LYS A 159 -7.00 1.35 14.56
N GLN A 160 -7.52 1.15 15.77
CA GLN A 160 -6.91 0.27 16.79
C GLN A 160 -6.93 -1.21 16.36
N LEU A 161 -8.06 -1.69 15.85
CA LEU A 161 -8.18 -3.07 15.34
C LEU A 161 -7.24 -3.31 14.15
N GLN A 162 -7.17 -2.36 13.21
CA GLN A 162 -6.25 -2.41 12.08
C GLN A 162 -4.79 -2.45 12.56
N PHE A 163 -4.43 -1.57 13.49
CA PHE A 163 -3.07 -1.54 14.06
C PHE A 163 -2.70 -2.86 14.72
N ARG A 164 -3.57 -3.41 15.58
CA ARG A 164 -3.35 -4.71 16.24
C ARG A 164 -3.27 -5.87 15.24
N GLY A 165 -4.13 -5.86 14.21
CA GLY A 165 -4.08 -6.85 13.14
C GLY A 165 -2.73 -6.84 12.41
N LEU A 166 -2.24 -5.66 12.02
CA LEU A 166 -0.94 -5.50 11.36
C LEU A 166 0.24 -5.90 12.27
N GLN A 167 0.19 -5.59 13.57
CA GLN A 167 1.21 -6.02 14.53
C GLN A 167 1.26 -7.55 14.66
N ASN A 168 0.10 -8.21 14.78
CA ASN A 168 0.02 -9.67 14.86
C ASN A 168 0.53 -10.35 13.58
N LEU A 169 0.20 -9.81 12.40
CA LEU A 169 0.75 -10.30 11.14
C LEU A 169 2.27 -10.13 11.09
N ARG A 170 2.79 -8.99 11.54
CA ARG A 170 4.24 -8.73 11.58
C ARG A 170 4.98 -9.70 12.50
N LEU A 171 4.45 -9.98 13.70
CA LEU A 171 5.05 -10.93 14.63
C LEU A 171 5.13 -12.34 14.01
N ARG A 172 4.04 -12.79 13.39
CA ARG A 172 3.99 -14.11 12.72
C ARG A 172 4.90 -14.23 11.50
N MET A 173 5.18 -13.11 10.82
CA MET A 173 6.19 -13.06 9.76
C MET A 173 7.62 -13.06 10.30
N GLY A 174 7.86 -12.50 11.50
CA GLY A 174 9.18 -12.45 12.14
C GLY A 174 9.60 -13.74 12.85
N ASP A 175 8.66 -14.46 13.46
CA ASP A 175 8.90 -15.73 14.16
C ASP A 175 9.28 -16.90 13.23
N GLN A 176 9.27 -16.69 11.90
CA GLN A 176 9.53 -17.74 10.90
C GLN A 176 10.85 -17.56 10.14
N ASN A 177 11.67 -16.56 10.50
CA ASN A 177 13.04 -16.37 9.99
C ASN A 177 14.11 -16.89 10.95
N GLY A 178 13.74 -17.76 11.90
CA GLY A 178 14.64 -18.44 12.83
C GLY A 178 14.74 -19.92 12.53
#